data_AF-A0A1U7Z0X0-F1
#
_entry.id   AF-A0A1U7Z0X0-F1
#
_cell.length_a   1.000
_cell.length_b   1.000
_cell.length_c   1.000
_cell.angle_alpha   90.00
_cell.angle_beta   90.00
_cell.angle_gamma   90.00
#
_symmetry.space_group_name_H-M   'P 1'
#
loop_
_entity.id
_entity.type
_entity.pdbx_description
1 polymer ?
#
loop_
_entity_poly.entity_id
_entity_poly.type
_entity_poly.pdbx_seq_one_letter_code
_entity_poly.pdbx_strand_id
1 'polypeptide(L)'
;MPEEFPIHILLYAASGCILDLNMAHQSFTRLHNGFLGIPHMFSIVRLLGSRSLPWLIRALLDYISNKITTLEPMIAGLQEALPKSIGLLPFDGGVAGCQRIVREQLNWGSKLELKSEVLHGIKEIGSVLYLLGLLDTVLTAPWLGLIPGADGQILHSQPGDSPIVTLFKSATATIASHPTCSNPTSFYTISKQAEAADTLYKANLNTGSLLEYALAFTSAALDKYCSKWSTTPKTGFIDITTSKDFYRVYSGLQFGYLEQSVQAPPNNHEVLGDSVAWGGCTIIYLLGQQLHFELFDFSYQLLNVAEVETASITQTVKTASFVQGWESLLEAMKKARRLNNHVFSMLKARCPLEDKTACAIKQSGAPLHRIKFENTVSAFETLPQKGT
;
A
#
# COMPACT_ATOMS: atom_id res chain seq x y z
N MET A 1 16.77 15.59 -26.88
CA MET A 1 16.27 15.23 -28.22
C MET A 1 15.44 13.98 -28.05
N PRO A 2 14.12 13.99 -28.35
CA PRO A 2 13.35 12.76 -28.35
C PRO A 2 13.62 12.03 -29.67
N GLU A 3 14.16 10.82 -29.60
CA GLU A 3 14.23 9.93 -30.75
C GLU A 3 12.81 9.46 -31.08
N GLU A 4 12.27 9.98 -32.20
CA GLU A 4 11.05 9.46 -32.81
C GLU A 4 11.30 8.04 -33.30
N PHE A 5 10.64 7.06 -32.69
CA PHE A 5 10.55 5.71 -33.24
C PHE A 5 9.69 5.75 -34.51
N PRO A 6 10.22 5.39 -35.69
CA PRO A 6 9.43 5.37 -36.91
C PRO A 6 8.53 4.14 -36.90
N ILE A 7 7.22 4.35 -36.72
CA ILE A 7 6.20 3.30 -36.82
C ILE A 7 6.03 2.97 -38.31
N HIS A 8 6.74 1.94 -38.78
CA HIS A 8 6.56 1.37 -40.11
C HIS A 8 5.90 -0.02 -39.99
N ILE A 9 4.56 -0.07 -39.85
CA ILE A 9 3.77 -1.28 -40.11
C ILE A 9 2.50 -0.91 -40.93
N LEU A 10 2.66 -1.11 -42.24
CA LEU A 10 1.74 -1.68 -43.25
C LEU A 10 0.44 -0.98 -43.73
N LEU A 11 0.45 -0.80 -45.07
CA LEU A 11 -0.59 -1.00 -46.10
C LEU A 11 -1.27 0.23 -46.75
N TYR A 12 -0.83 0.45 -48.00
CA TYR A 12 -1.31 1.37 -49.03
C TYR A 12 -2.80 1.16 -49.38
N ALA A 13 -3.64 2.17 -49.13
CA ALA A 13 -4.72 2.67 -50.01
C ALA A 13 -5.81 3.45 -49.23
N ALA A 14 -5.46 4.60 -48.61
CA ALA A 14 -6.40 5.68 -48.22
C ALA A 14 -5.65 6.82 -47.51
N SER A 15 -4.82 7.59 -48.23
CA SER A 15 -3.89 8.55 -47.61
C SER A 15 -4.56 9.68 -46.81
N GLY A 16 -5.79 10.08 -47.14
CA GLY A 16 -6.55 11.09 -46.36
C GLY A 16 -7.13 10.53 -45.06
N CYS A 17 -7.80 9.38 -45.14
CA CYS A 17 -8.44 8.74 -43.98
C CYS A 17 -7.42 8.23 -42.95
N ILE A 18 -6.23 7.81 -43.39
CA ILE A 18 -5.18 7.31 -42.49
C ILE A 18 -4.57 8.45 -41.64
N LEU A 19 -4.38 9.65 -42.20
CA LEU A 19 -3.86 10.78 -41.44
C LEU A 19 -4.87 11.22 -40.37
N ASP A 20 -6.14 11.35 -40.76
CA ASP A 20 -7.23 11.69 -39.84
C ASP A 20 -7.42 10.61 -38.75
N LEU A 21 -7.31 9.33 -39.12
CA LEU A 21 -7.37 8.21 -38.19
C LEU A 21 -6.17 8.20 -37.22
N ASN A 22 -4.96 8.51 -37.71
CA ASN A 22 -3.77 8.65 -36.87
C ASN A 22 -3.91 9.82 -35.90
N MET A 23 -4.42 10.97 -36.34
CA MET A 23 -4.71 12.12 -35.48
C MET A 23 -5.79 11.80 -34.43
N ALA A 24 -6.82 11.05 -34.81
CA ALA A 24 -7.85 10.58 -33.89
C ALA A 24 -7.29 9.62 -32.84
N HIS A 25 -6.49 8.63 -33.24
CA HIS A 25 -5.81 7.71 -32.32
C HIS A 25 -4.83 8.43 -31.41
N GLN A 26 -4.02 9.38 -31.91
CA GLN A 26 -3.13 10.18 -31.08
C GLN A 26 -3.91 10.99 -30.05
N SER A 27 -5.03 11.60 -30.45
CA SER A 27 -5.90 12.35 -29.54
C SER A 27 -6.49 11.46 -28.45
N PHE A 28 -6.87 10.22 -28.78
CA PHE A 28 -7.35 9.24 -27.80
C PHE A 28 -6.23 8.79 -26.85
N THR A 29 -5.03 8.49 -27.37
CA THR A 29 -3.87 8.08 -26.55
C THR A 29 -3.41 9.19 -25.59
N ARG A 30 -3.57 10.47 -25.98
CA ARG A 30 -3.29 11.61 -25.08
C ARG A 30 -4.16 11.62 -23.83
N LEU A 31 -5.34 11.00 -23.85
CA LEU A 31 -6.18 10.86 -22.63
C LEU A 31 -5.51 9.96 -21.57
N HIS A 32 -4.54 9.14 -21.96
CA HIS A 32 -3.88 8.15 -21.11
C HIS A 32 -2.41 8.46 -20.79
N ASN A 33 -1.85 9.58 -21.28
CA ASN A 33 -0.41 9.85 -21.13
C ASN A 33 0.00 10.57 -19.83
N GLY A 34 -0.97 11.09 -19.07
CA GLY A 34 -0.74 11.88 -17.85
C GLY A 34 -0.82 11.09 -16.54
N PHE A 35 -1.10 9.79 -16.60
CA PHE A 35 -1.28 8.96 -15.40
C PHE A 35 -0.96 7.48 -15.67
N LEU A 36 -0.78 6.70 -14.59
CA LEU A 36 -0.77 5.25 -14.61
C LEU A 36 -1.89 4.74 -13.70
N GLY A 37 -2.62 3.70 -14.11
CA GLY A 37 -3.83 3.27 -13.39
C GLY A 37 -4.46 2.00 -13.96
N ILE A 38 -5.68 1.68 -13.52
CA ILE A 38 -6.38 0.42 -13.86
C ILE A 38 -6.45 0.14 -15.37
N PRO A 39 -6.77 1.10 -16.28
CA PRO A 39 -6.78 0.83 -17.72
C PRO A 39 -5.42 0.33 -18.25
N HIS A 40 -4.33 0.87 -17.72
CA HIS A 40 -2.97 0.46 -18.06
C HIS A 40 -2.66 -0.95 -17.55
N MET A 41 -3.11 -1.28 -16.34
CA MET A 41 -2.94 -2.62 -15.77
C MET A 41 -3.69 -3.67 -16.60
N PHE A 42 -4.91 -3.38 -17.07
CA PHE A 42 -5.63 -4.26 -18.00
C PHE A 42 -4.84 -4.50 -19.28
N SER A 43 -4.29 -3.44 -19.88
CA SER A 43 -3.45 -3.56 -21.08
C SER A 43 -2.21 -4.41 -20.83
N ILE A 44 -1.51 -4.22 -19.70
CA ILE A 44 -0.33 -5.02 -19.33
C ILE A 44 -0.69 -6.50 -19.19
N VAL A 45 -1.75 -6.83 -18.44
CA VAL A 45 -2.18 -8.22 -18.25
C VAL A 45 -2.56 -8.88 -19.57
N ARG A 46 -3.30 -8.17 -20.43
CA ARG A 46 -3.73 -8.68 -21.74
C ARG A 46 -2.56 -8.90 -22.71
N LEU A 47 -1.59 -8.00 -22.74
CA LEU A 47 -0.44 -8.09 -23.64
C LEU A 47 0.57 -9.14 -23.19
N LEU A 48 0.85 -9.22 -21.88
CA LEU A 48 1.81 -10.20 -21.35
C LEU A 48 1.22 -11.62 -21.28
N GLY A 49 -0.06 -11.74 -20.95
CA GLY A 49 -0.72 -13.01 -20.72
C GLY A 49 -0.16 -13.78 -19.51
N SER A 50 -0.76 -14.92 -19.20
CA SER A 50 -0.42 -15.75 -18.03
C SER A 50 1.00 -16.32 -18.07
N ARG A 51 1.63 -16.41 -19.25
CA ARG A 51 2.99 -16.94 -19.41
C ARG A 51 4.07 -15.96 -18.98
N SER A 52 3.93 -14.67 -19.33
CA SER A 52 4.98 -13.66 -19.11
C SER A 52 4.74 -12.84 -17.84
N LEU A 53 3.49 -12.75 -17.37
CA LEU A 53 3.14 -11.98 -16.18
C LEU A 53 3.90 -12.41 -14.90
N PRO A 54 4.11 -13.71 -14.62
CA PRO A 54 4.90 -14.13 -13.45
C PRO A 54 6.35 -13.60 -13.47
N TRP A 55 6.95 -13.42 -14.65
CA TRP A 55 8.31 -12.87 -14.78
C TRP A 55 8.36 -11.39 -14.41
N LEU A 56 7.35 -10.62 -14.81
CA LEU A 56 7.21 -9.22 -14.39
C LEU A 56 7.04 -9.14 -12.87
N ILE A 57 6.13 -9.93 -12.29
CA ILE A 57 5.92 -9.98 -10.84
C ILE A 57 7.23 -10.33 -10.13
N ARG A 58 7.94 -11.35 -10.59
CA ARG A 58 9.23 -11.76 -10.00
C ARG A 58 10.27 -10.64 -10.04
N ALA A 59 10.39 -9.93 -11.16
CA ALA A 59 11.32 -8.81 -11.31
C ALA A 59 10.98 -7.64 -10.39
N LEU A 60 9.70 -7.33 -10.20
CA LEU A 60 9.23 -6.31 -9.26
C LEU A 60 9.56 -6.70 -7.80
N LEU A 61 9.38 -7.97 -7.43
CA LEU A 61 9.73 -8.47 -6.11
C LEU A 61 11.25 -8.47 -5.86
N ASP A 62 12.04 -8.87 -6.85
CA ASP A 62 13.51 -8.75 -6.78
C ASP A 62 13.96 -7.31 -6.60
N TYR A 63 13.31 -6.38 -7.30
CA TYR A 63 13.58 -4.97 -7.17
C TYR A 63 13.31 -4.47 -5.73
N ILE A 64 12.19 -4.88 -5.10
CA ILE A 64 11.92 -4.57 -3.68
C ILE A 64 13.04 -5.12 -2.78
N SER A 65 13.39 -6.39 -2.92
CA SER A 65 14.44 -7.02 -2.09
C SER A 65 15.80 -6.32 -2.25
N ASN A 66 16.17 -5.98 -3.48
CA ASN A 66 17.41 -5.26 -3.77
C ASN A 66 17.37 -3.85 -3.17
N LYS A 67 16.24 -3.14 -3.29
CA LYS A 67 16.08 -1.80 -2.74
C LYS A 67 16.17 -1.79 -1.21
N ILE A 68 15.55 -2.75 -0.53
CA ILE A 68 15.70 -2.94 0.92
C ILE A 68 17.18 -3.12 1.30
N THR A 69 17.90 -3.96 0.55
CA THR A 69 19.33 -4.22 0.77
C THR A 69 20.15 -2.94 0.62
N THR A 70 19.89 -2.14 -0.42
CA THR A 70 20.57 -0.85 -0.65
C THR A 70 20.24 0.19 0.41
N LEU A 71 19.00 0.19 0.91
CA LEU A 71 18.54 1.15 1.93
C LEU A 71 19.17 0.91 3.30
N GLU A 72 19.56 -0.32 3.65
CA GLU A 72 20.06 -0.62 4.98
C GLU A 72 21.25 0.23 5.44
N PRO A 73 22.39 0.29 4.71
CA PRO A 73 23.50 1.14 5.12
C PRO A 73 23.13 2.63 5.15
N MET A 74 22.18 3.06 4.32
CA MET A 74 21.71 4.46 4.32
C MET A 74 20.89 4.79 5.57
N ILE A 75 19.98 3.89 5.95
CA ILE A 75 19.20 3.98 7.18
C ILE A 75 20.12 3.93 8.40
N ALA A 76 21.13 3.06 8.40
CA ALA A 76 22.16 3.02 9.45
C ALA A 76 22.87 4.38 9.58
N GLY A 77 23.24 5.00 8.46
CA GLY A 77 23.81 6.35 8.45
C GLY A 77 22.87 7.40 9.07
N LEU A 78 21.55 7.32 8.85
CA LEU A 78 20.59 8.21 9.51
C LEU A 78 20.44 7.91 11.00
N GLN A 79 20.39 6.63 11.40
CA GLN A 79 20.32 6.19 12.80
C GLN A 79 21.52 6.69 13.62
N GLU A 80 22.72 6.70 13.05
CA GLU A 80 23.95 7.19 13.72
C GLU A 80 23.91 8.68 14.03
N ALA A 81 23.17 9.45 13.24
CA ALA A 81 23.01 10.88 13.45
C ALA A 81 21.88 11.23 14.43
N LEU A 82 21.04 10.26 14.81
CA LEU A 82 20.00 10.47 15.81
C LEU A 82 20.59 10.45 17.23
N PRO A 83 19.96 11.17 18.19
CA PRO A 83 20.32 11.09 19.59
C PRO A 83 20.27 9.66 20.13
N LYS A 84 21.00 9.39 21.22
CA LYS A 84 20.99 8.07 21.89
C LYS A 84 19.61 7.68 22.41
N SER A 85 18.81 8.65 22.79
CA SER A 85 17.43 8.49 23.26
C SER A 85 16.58 9.67 22.79
N ILE A 86 15.32 9.38 22.45
CA ILE A 86 14.33 10.38 22.02
C ILE A 86 13.10 10.25 22.90
N GLY A 87 12.88 11.21 23.78
CA GLY A 87 11.70 11.27 24.65
C GLY A 87 10.46 11.83 23.96
N LEU A 88 9.35 11.90 24.71
CA LEU A 88 8.14 12.60 24.31
C LEU A 88 8.37 14.12 24.27
N LEU A 89 7.67 14.82 23.38
CA LEU A 89 7.70 16.28 23.33
C LEU A 89 7.02 16.89 24.57
N PRO A 90 7.65 17.87 25.25
CA PRO A 90 7.03 18.56 26.39
C PRO A 90 5.98 19.56 25.89
N PHE A 91 4.80 19.57 26.51
CA PHE A 91 3.70 20.46 26.12
C PHE A 91 3.94 21.93 26.47
N ASP A 92 4.83 22.21 27.43
CA ASP A 92 5.09 23.55 27.97
C ASP A 92 5.62 24.55 26.93
N GLY A 93 6.22 24.05 25.85
CA GLY A 93 6.79 24.89 24.79
C GLY A 93 5.82 25.27 23.66
N GLY A 94 4.57 24.76 23.68
CA GLY A 94 3.63 24.88 22.57
C GLY A 94 4.18 24.30 21.25
N VAL A 95 3.46 24.51 20.16
CA VAL A 95 3.85 24.01 18.82
C VAL A 95 5.24 24.51 18.41
N ALA A 96 5.52 25.80 18.60
CA ALA A 96 6.80 26.40 18.19
C ALA A 96 8.00 25.82 18.97
N GLY A 97 7.86 25.65 20.28
CA GLY A 97 8.92 25.07 21.12
C GLY A 97 9.16 23.60 20.79
N CYS A 98 8.10 22.82 20.63
CA CYS A 98 8.18 21.41 20.24
C CYS A 98 8.84 21.21 18.88
N GLN A 99 8.47 22.00 17.87
CA GLN A 99 9.09 21.94 16.56
C GLN A 99 10.60 22.22 16.61
N ARG A 100 11.02 23.22 17.39
CA ARG A 100 12.45 23.52 17.59
C ARG A 100 13.18 22.31 18.18
N ILE A 101 12.61 21.67 19.20
CA ILE A 101 13.16 20.45 19.80
C ILE A 101 13.30 19.35 18.75
N VAL A 102 12.27 19.11 17.93
CA VAL A 102 12.33 18.09 16.87
C VAL A 102 13.44 18.41 15.86
N ARG A 103 13.60 19.68 15.44
CA ARG A 103 14.69 20.07 14.53
C ARG A 103 16.09 19.87 15.12
N GLU A 104 16.25 20.15 16.41
CA GLU A 104 17.51 19.91 17.13
C GLU A 104 17.81 18.41 17.24
N GLN A 105 16.78 17.58 17.47
CA GLN A 105 16.92 16.12 17.48
C GLN A 105 17.22 15.55 16.08
N LEU A 106 16.57 16.09 15.04
CA LEU A 106 16.76 15.72 13.64
C LEU A 106 17.90 16.52 12.99
N ASN A 107 19.08 16.52 13.62
CA ASN A 107 20.29 17.19 13.12
C ASN A 107 20.92 16.46 11.92
N TRP A 108 20.11 16.24 10.89
CA TRP A 108 20.47 15.63 9.62
C TRP A 108 20.85 16.68 8.57
N GLY A 109 21.14 17.92 8.98
CA GLY A 109 21.48 19.03 8.07
C GLY A 109 22.71 18.74 7.21
N SER A 110 23.68 17.98 7.73
CA SER A 110 24.84 17.52 6.96
C SER A 110 24.60 16.27 6.10
N LYS A 111 23.41 15.67 6.18
CA LYS A 111 23.04 14.40 5.52
C LYS A 111 21.86 14.57 4.55
N LEU A 112 21.68 15.75 3.95
CA LEU A 112 20.54 16.06 3.08
C LEU A 112 20.42 15.11 1.88
N GLU A 113 21.53 14.80 1.21
CA GLU A 113 21.55 13.84 0.09
C GLU A 113 21.08 12.45 0.55
N LEU A 114 21.60 11.99 1.70
CA LEU A 114 21.22 10.70 2.27
C LEU A 114 19.72 10.62 2.61
N LYS A 115 19.14 11.70 3.14
CA LYS A 115 17.69 11.78 3.40
C LYS A 115 16.90 11.63 2.12
N SER A 116 17.32 12.33 1.06
CA SER A 116 16.69 12.26 -0.25
C SER A 116 16.75 10.84 -0.81
N GLU A 117 17.91 10.20 -0.79
CA GLU A 117 18.08 8.82 -1.29
C GLU A 117 17.22 7.82 -0.51
N VAL A 118 17.15 7.94 0.82
CA VAL A 118 16.28 7.08 1.64
C VAL A 118 14.80 7.32 1.31
N LEU A 119 14.37 8.57 1.17
CA LEU A 119 12.99 8.89 0.77
C LEU A 119 12.65 8.34 -0.62
N HIS A 120 13.55 8.49 -1.59
CA HIS A 120 13.35 7.95 -2.94
C HIS A 120 13.31 6.42 -2.93
N GLY A 121 14.17 5.74 -2.17
CA GLY A 121 14.11 4.28 -2.07
C GLY A 121 12.84 3.78 -1.38
N ILE A 122 12.36 4.48 -0.34
CA ILE A 122 11.07 4.16 0.29
C ILE A 122 9.91 4.39 -0.69
N LYS A 123 9.94 5.50 -1.44
CA LYS A 123 8.96 5.81 -2.49
C LYS A 123 8.90 4.71 -3.55
N GLU A 124 10.06 4.24 -4.01
CA GLU A 124 10.16 3.19 -5.03
C GLU A 124 9.54 1.88 -4.53
N ILE A 125 9.84 1.46 -3.30
CA ILE A 125 9.21 0.29 -2.66
C ILE A 125 7.68 0.46 -2.61
N GLY A 126 7.19 1.61 -2.12
CA GLY A 126 5.76 1.88 -2.04
C GLY A 126 5.07 1.91 -3.40
N SER A 127 5.74 2.46 -4.42
CA SER A 127 5.21 2.52 -5.80
C SER A 127 5.06 1.13 -6.40
N VAL A 128 6.03 0.25 -6.18
CA VAL A 128 5.96 -1.14 -6.66
C VAL A 128 4.87 -1.92 -5.93
N LEU A 129 4.75 -1.78 -4.61
CA LEU A 129 3.68 -2.43 -3.84
C LEU A 129 2.30 -1.94 -4.27
N TYR A 130 2.14 -0.63 -4.49
CA TYR A 130 0.89 -0.06 -4.99
C TYR A 130 0.56 -0.57 -6.40
N LEU A 131 1.55 -0.65 -7.29
CA LEU A 131 1.42 -1.23 -8.63
C LEU A 131 0.96 -2.71 -8.57
N LEU A 132 1.57 -3.50 -7.68
CA LEU A 132 1.18 -4.90 -7.45
C LEU A 132 -0.25 -5.00 -6.90
N GLY A 133 -0.70 -4.05 -6.08
CA GLY A 133 -2.10 -3.95 -5.64
C GLY A 133 -3.09 -3.58 -6.74
N LEU A 134 -2.72 -2.68 -7.66
CA LEU A 134 -3.53 -2.40 -8.86
C LEU A 134 -3.59 -3.61 -9.79
N LEU A 135 -2.47 -4.32 -9.94
CA LEU A 135 -2.40 -5.55 -10.72
C LEU A 135 -3.26 -6.65 -10.09
N ASP A 136 -3.20 -6.83 -8.76
CA ASP A 136 -4.06 -7.74 -8.00
C ASP A 136 -5.54 -7.44 -8.24
N THR A 137 -5.93 -6.16 -8.24
CA THR A 137 -7.31 -5.73 -8.53
C THR A 137 -7.76 -6.15 -9.93
N VAL A 138 -6.91 -5.96 -10.94
CA VAL A 138 -7.21 -6.36 -12.33
C VAL A 138 -7.25 -7.88 -12.48
N LEU A 139 -6.36 -8.59 -11.79
CA LEU A 139 -6.32 -10.05 -11.80
C LEU A 139 -7.48 -10.68 -11.05
N THR A 140 -8.16 -9.96 -10.16
CA THR A 140 -9.33 -10.44 -9.39
C THR A 140 -10.68 -9.95 -9.96
N ALA A 141 -10.71 -8.85 -10.73
CA ALA A 141 -11.94 -8.23 -11.24
C ALA A 141 -12.80 -9.10 -12.20
N PRO A 142 -12.24 -9.87 -13.15
CA PRO A 142 -13.03 -10.78 -13.99
C PRO A 142 -13.72 -11.92 -13.21
N TRP A 143 -13.33 -12.14 -11.95
CA TRP A 143 -13.64 -13.36 -11.19
C TRP A 143 -14.70 -13.15 -10.09
N LEU A 144 -15.13 -11.90 -9.86
CA LEU A 144 -16.32 -11.57 -9.03
C LEU A 144 -17.65 -11.91 -9.73
N GLY A 145 -17.60 -12.56 -10.90
CA GLY A 145 -18.77 -12.98 -11.67
C GLY A 145 -19.44 -11.87 -12.46
N LEU A 146 -18.89 -10.65 -12.48
CA LEU A 146 -19.48 -9.48 -13.14
C LEU A 146 -19.20 -9.54 -14.65
N ILE A 147 -20.17 -10.06 -15.42
CA ILE A 147 -20.15 -10.01 -16.89
C ILE A 147 -20.95 -8.78 -17.32
N PRO A 148 -20.39 -7.84 -18.10
CA PRO A 148 -21.16 -6.72 -18.67
C PRO A 148 -22.25 -7.26 -19.60
N GLY A 149 -23.52 -6.99 -19.29
CA GLY A 149 -24.64 -7.18 -20.21
C GLY A 149 -24.56 -6.23 -21.40
N ALA A 150 -25.21 -6.59 -22.51
CA ALA A 150 -25.26 -5.77 -23.74
C ALA A 150 -25.90 -4.38 -23.52
N ASP A 151 -26.55 -4.17 -22.37
CA ASP A 151 -27.24 -2.97 -21.91
C ASP A 151 -26.62 -2.35 -20.63
N GLY A 152 -25.46 -2.84 -20.18
CA GLY A 152 -24.77 -2.33 -18.98
C GLY A 152 -25.26 -2.91 -17.65
N GLN A 153 -26.11 -3.94 -17.64
CA GLN A 153 -26.49 -4.66 -16.42
C GLN A 153 -25.40 -5.63 -15.97
N ILE A 154 -25.30 -5.82 -14.64
CA ILE A 154 -24.35 -6.72 -13.98
C ILE A 154 -25.08 -8.02 -13.60
N LEU A 155 -24.61 -9.18 -14.08
CA LEU A 155 -25.13 -10.51 -13.72
C LEU A 155 -24.15 -11.22 -12.75
N HIS A 156 -24.67 -12.04 -11.82
CA HIS A 156 -23.87 -12.88 -10.92
C HIS A 156 -24.02 -14.37 -11.27
N SER A 157 -22.92 -15.14 -11.32
CA SER A 157 -22.98 -16.62 -11.49
C SER A 157 -23.14 -17.33 -10.14
N GLN A 158 -24.12 -18.24 -10.03
CA GLN A 158 -24.29 -19.13 -8.87
C GLN A 158 -23.15 -20.17 -8.77
N PRO A 159 -22.70 -20.53 -7.56
CA PRO A 159 -21.61 -21.50 -7.38
C PRO A 159 -22.10 -22.94 -7.52
N GLY A 160 -21.46 -23.73 -8.40
CA GLY A 160 -21.62 -25.20 -8.43
C GLY A 160 -21.64 -25.77 -9.84
N ASP A 161 -22.61 -25.36 -10.66
CA ASP A 161 -22.79 -25.88 -12.02
C ASP A 161 -22.52 -24.78 -13.04
N SER A 162 -21.55 -25.02 -13.91
CA SER A 162 -21.27 -24.11 -15.02
C SER A 162 -22.39 -24.27 -16.05
N PRO A 163 -23.28 -23.27 -16.22
CA PRO A 163 -24.48 -23.42 -17.04
C PRO A 163 -24.12 -23.77 -18.49
N ILE A 164 -22.95 -23.33 -18.96
CA ILE A 164 -22.43 -23.65 -20.29
C ILE A 164 -21.97 -25.11 -20.41
N VAL A 165 -21.35 -25.67 -19.36
CA VAL A 165 -20.95 -27.09 -19.33
C VAL A 165 -22.20 -27.98 -19.30
N THR A 166 -23.17 -27.64 -18.46
CA THR A 166 -24.44 -28.38 -18.35
C THR A 166 -25.22 -28.33 -19.67
N LEU A 167 -25.28 -27.15 -20.31
CA LEU A 167 -25.90 -26.98 -21.63
C LEU A 167 -25.24 -27.86 -22.69
N PHE A 168 -23.90 -27.81 -22.81
CA PHE A 168 -23.20 -28.60 -23.82
C PHE A 168 -23.25 -30.11 -23.55
N LYS A 169 -23.25 -30.53 -22.28
CA LYS A 169 -23.49 -31.94 -21.91
C LYS A 169 -24.88 -32.42 -22.31
N SER A 170 -25.90 -31.63 -21.98
CA SER A 170 -27.31 -31.95 -22.30
C SER A 170 -27.55 -31.98 -23.82
N ALA A 171 -27.03 -30.98 -24.54
CA ALA A 171 -27.10 -30.93 -26.01
C ALA A 171 -26.40 -32.13 -26.65
N THR A 172 -25.23 -32.51 -26.15
CA THR A 172 -24.48 -33.68 -26.65
C THR A 172 -25.25 -34.98 -26.41
N ALA A 173 -25.83 -35.17 -25.22
CA ALA A 173 -26.64 -36.36 -24.91
C ALA A 173 -27.90 -36.45 -25.80
N THR A 174 -28.54 -35.31 -26.07
CA THR A 174 -29.75 -35.23 -26.91
C THR A 174 -29.43 -35.56 -28.38
N ILE A 175 -28.28 -35.12 -28.88
CA ILE A 175 -27.86 -35.36 -30.27
C ILE A 175 -27.31 -36.78 -30.46
N ALA A 176 -26.62 -37.33 -29.45
CA ALA A 176 -26.14 -38.71 -29.49
C ALA A 176 -27.27 -39.75 -29.47
N SER A 177 -28.44 -39.39 -28.93
CA SER A 177 -29.63 -40.25 -28.88
C SER A 177 -30.59 -40.03 -30.06
N HIS A 178 -30.32 -39.08 -30.96
CA HIS A 178 -31.19 -38.80 -32.10
C HIS A 178 -31.01 -39.83 -33.24
N PRO A 179 -32.10 -40.42 -33.79
CA PRO A 179 -32.03 -41.50 -34.78
C PRO A 179 -31.37 -41.12 -36.12
N THR A 180 -31.34 -39.83 -36.44
CA THR A 180 -30.81 -39.29 -37.70
C THR A 180 -29.36 -38.80 -37.58
N CYS A 181 -28.77 -38.86 -36.39
CA CYS A 181 -27.42 -38.36 -36.15
C CYS A 181 -26.38 -39.34 -36.70
N SER A 182 -25.75 -38.98 -37.81
CA SER A 182 -24.70 -39.82 -38.43
C SER A 182 -23.36 -39.74 -37.69
N ASN A 183 -23.07 -38.63 -36.99
CA ASN A 183 -21.83 -38.47 -36.23
C ASN A 183 -21.92 -37.37 -35.14
N PRO A 184 -21.95 -37.73 -33.83
CA PRO A 184 -22.00 -36.77 -32.72
C PRO A 184 -20.64 -36.20 -32.30
N THR A 185 -19.53 -36.54 -32.98
CA THR A 185 -18.15 -36.24 -32.52
C THR A 185 -17.91 -34.76 -32.23
N SER A 186 -18.38 -33.84 -33.07
CA SER A 186 -18.22 -32.40 -32.87
C SER A 186 -18.85 -31.90 -31.56
N PHE A 187 -20.00 -32.47 -31.16
CA PHE A 187 -20.67 -32.12 -29.90
C PHE A 187 -19.91 -32.66 -28.69
N TYR A 188 -19.37 -33.88 -28.77
CA TYR A 188 -18.46 -34.39 -27.75
C TYR A 188 -17.19 -33.54 -27.60
N THR A 189 -16.61 -33.07 -28.71
CA THR A 189 -15.45 -32.17 -28.68
C THR A 189 -15.80 -30.85 -28.00
N ILE A 190 -16.92 -30.22 -28.36
CA ILE A 190 -17.36 -28.95 -27.76
C ILE A 190 -17.68 -29.13 -26.27
N SER A 191 -18.36 -30.20 -25.88
CA SER A 191 -18.64 -30.49 -24.46
C SER A 191 -17.36 -30.69 -23.66
N LYS A 192 -16.36 -31.42 -24.18
CA LYS A 192 -15.06 -31.58 -23.52
C LYS A 192 -14.26 -30.28 -23.45
N GLN A 193 -14.33 -29.45 -24.49
CA GLN A 193 -13.69 -28.13 -24.48
C GLN A 193 -14.35 -27.20 -23.47
N ALA A 194 -15.67 -27.25 -23.30
CA ALA A 194 -16.38 -26.50 -22.27
C ALA A 194 -15.97 -26.94 -20.86
N GLU A 195 -15.82 -28.26 -20.61
CA GLU A 195 -15.29 -28.78 -19.34
C GLU A 195 -13.84 -28.35 -19.08
N ALA A 196 -12.98 -28.42 -20.09
CA ALA A 196 -11.59 -28.00 -19.98
C ALA A 196 -11.48 -26.48 -19.70
N ALA A 197 -12.28 -25.67 -20.41
CA ALA A 197 -12.39 -24.25 -20.16
C ALA A 197 -12.90 -23.98 -18.73
N ASP A 198 -13.99 -24.62 -18.31
CA ASP A 198 -14.54 -24.48 -16.96
C ASP A 198 -13.54 -24.86 -15.86
N THR A 199 -12.76 -25.92 -16.08
CA THR A 199 -11.70 -26.35 -15.15
C THR A 199 -10.56 -25.32 -15.10
N LEU A 200 -10.14 -24.77 -16.24
CA LEU A 200 -9.14 -23.70 -16.32
C LEU A 200 -9.65 -22.43 -15.64
N TYR A 201 -10.92 -22.06 -15.80
CA TYR A 201 -11.51 -20.89 -15.15
C TYR A 201 -11.70 -21.11 -13.64
N LYS A 202 -12.14 -22.30 -13.20
CA LYS A 202 -12.31 -22.63 -11.78
C LYS A 202 -11.00 -22.80 -11.02
N ALA A 203 -9.94 -23.31 -11.65
CA ALA A 203 -8.61 -23.41 -11.04
C ALA A 203 -8.01 -22.03 -10.68
N ASN A 204 -8.42 -20.97 -11.39
CA ASN A 204 -8.06 -19.58 -11.09
C ASN A 204 -8.93 -18.94 -9.99
N LEU A 205 -10.00 -19.58 -9.50
CA LEU A 205 -10.82 -19.05 -8.40
C LEU A 205 -10.15 -19.17 -7.03
N ASN A 206 -9.15 -20.05 -6.90
CA ASN A 206 -8.46 -20.35 -5.65
C ASN A 206 -7.04 -19.74 -5.57
N THR A 207 -6.68 -18.84 -6.48
CA THR A 207 -5.38 -18.17 -6.43
C THR A 207 -5.42 -17.05 -5.39
N GLY A 208 -4.55 -17.14 -4.37
CA GLY A 208 -4.40 -16.10 -3.34
C GLY A 208 -4.07 -14.74 -3.93
N SER A 209 -4.28 -13.68 -3.15
CA SER A 209 -4.03 -12.30 -3.59
C SER A 209 -2.55 -12.09 -3.92
N LEU A 210 -2.29 -11.46 -5.08
CA LEU A 210 -0.94 -11.09 -5.49
C LEU A 210 -0.31 -10.10 -4.51
N LEU A 211 -1.11 -9.19 -3.95
CA LEU A 211 -0.64 -8.23 -2.96
C LEU A 211 -0.24 -8.94 -1.66
N GLU A 212 -1.02 -9.93 -1.20
CA GLU A 212 -0.68 -10.73 -0.02
C GLU A 212 0.64 -11.47 -0.20
N TYR A 213 0.83 -12.10 -1.37
CA TYR A 213 2.09 -12.74 -1.71
C TYR A 213 3.26 -11.75 -1.72
N ALA A 214 3.07 -10.56 -2.30
CA ALA A 214 4.09 -9.51 -2.33
C ALA A 214 4.46 -9.00 -0.93
N LEU A 215 3.47 -8.86 -0.03
CA LEU A 215 3.70 -8.47 1.36
C LEU A 215 4.46 -9.55 2.13
N ALA A 216 4.10 -10.82 1.97
CA ALA A 216 4.82 -11.94 2.57
C ALA A 216 6.28 -12.02 2.07
N PHE A 217 6.50 -11.86 0.76
CA PHE A 217 7.83 -11.80 0.18
C PHE A 217 8.64 -10.62 0.74
N THR A 218 8.01 -9.44 0.85
CA THR A 218 8.65 -8.24 1.41
C THR A 218 9.03 -8.46 2.88
N SER A 219 8.16 -9.12 3.66
CA SER A 219 8.46 -9.50 5.05
C SER A 219 9.70 -10.39 5.12
N ALA A 220 9.77 -11.43 4.30
CA ALA A 220 10.94 -12.32 4.25
C ALA A 220 12.23 -11.60 3.81
N ALA A 221 12.13 -10.59 2.93
CA ALA A 221 13.26 -9.76 2.55
C ALA A 221 13.74 -8.87 3.72
N LEU A 222 12.81 -8.36 4.54
CA LEU A 222 13.08 -7.55 5.72
C LEU A 222 13.69 -8.34 6.88
N ASP A 223 13.40 -9.64 7.02
CA ASP A 223 13.89 -10.47 8.12
C ASP A 223 15.41 -10.42 8.29
N LYS A 224 16.16 -10.29 7.18
CA LYS A 224 17.62 -10.15 7.17
C LYS A 224 18.13 -8.90 7.91
N TYR A 225 17.29 -7.88 8.02
CA TYR A 225 17.61 -6.56 8.58
C TYR A 225 16.79 -6.23 9.84
N CYS A 226 15.84 -7.10 10.21
CA CYS A 226 14.92 -6.89 11.33
C CYS A 226 15.64 -6.52 12.63
N SER A 227 16.74 -7.21 12.98
CA SER A 227 17.51 -6.91 14.19
C SER A 227 18.22 -5.54 14.19
N LYS A 228 18.47 -4.95 13.02
CA LYS A 228 19.06 -3.62 12.86
C LYS A 228 18.02 -2.51 12.84
N TRP A 229 16.81 -2.84 12.42
CA TRP A 229 15.69 -1.90 12.23
C TRP A 229 14.64 -1.99 13.35
N SER A 230 14.72 -3.01 14.20
CA SER A 230 13.84 -3.25 15.33
C SER A 230 14.62 -3.78 16.52
N THR A 231 14.70 -2.99 17.58
CA THR A 231 15.39 -3.37 18.81
C THR A 231 14.43 -4.13 19.73
N THR A 232 14.78 -5.35 20.14
CA THR A 232 13.98 -6.07 21.14
C THR A 232 14.13 -5.40 22.51
N PRO A 233 13.04 -5.02 23.20
CA PRO A 233 13.14 -4.40 24.50
C PRO A 233 13.74 -5.34 25.54
N LYS A 234 14.77 -4.86 26.26
CA LYS A 234 15.50 -5.68 27.25
C LYS A 234 14.68 -6.05 28.48
N THR A 235 13.71 -5.20 28.83
CA THR A 235 12.91 -5.32 30.06
C THR A 235 11.59 -6.07 29.85
N GLY A 236 11.25 -6.40 28.60
CA GLY A 236 9.92 -6.92 28.24
C GLY A 236 8.81 -5.88 28.22
N PHE A 237 9.11 -4.61 28.55
CA PHE A 237 8.21 -3.47 28.39
C PHE A 237 8.55 -2.67 27.13
N ILE A 238 7.61 -1.87 26.65
CA ILE A 238 7.87 -0.89 25.59
C ILE A 238 8.96 0.09 26.03
N ASP A 239 10.00 0.26 25.21
CA ASP A 239 11.00 1.31 25.41
C ASP A 239 10.50 2.59 24.74
N ILE A 240 10.12 3.57 25.56
CA ILE A 240 9.56 4.84 25.10
C ILE A 240 10.62 5.80 24.56
N THR A 241 11.90 5.48 24.78
CA THR A 241 13.04 6.35 24.46
C THR A 241 13.87 5.86 23.29
N THR A 242 13.49 4.74 22.65
CA THR A 242 14.20 4.18 21.52
C THR A 242 14.30 5.20 20.39
N SER A 243 15.50 5.35 19.83
CA SER A 243 15.80 6.31 18.76
C SER A 243 16.15 5.64 17.44
N LYS A 244 16.52 4.35 17.45
CA LYS A 244 17.11 3.68 16.28
C LYS A 244 16.14 2.82 15.49
N ASP A 245 14.97 2.48 16.02
CA ASP A 245 14.00 1.68 15.28
C ASP A 245 13.56 2.40 14.00
N PHE A 246 13.22 1.63 12.96
CA PHE A 246 12.86 2.17 11.66
C PHE A 246 11.75 3.21 11.73
N TYR A 247 10.72 3.00 12.57
CA TYR A 247 9.64 3.96 12.74
C TYR A 247 10.13 5.36 13.20
N ARG A 248 11.23 5.44 13.96
CA ARG A 248 11.81 6.73 14.39
C ARG A 248 12.50 7.43 13.24
N VAL A 249 13.24 6.68 12.43
CA VAL A 249 13.87 7.21 11.21
C VAL A 249 12.79 7.70 10.25
N TYR A 250 11.75 6.90 10.02
CA TYR A 250 10.63 7.28 9.16
C TYR A 250 9.87 8.51 9.69
N SER A 251 9.58 8.55 10.99
CA SER A 251 8.97 9.71 11.65
C SER A 251 9.78 11.00 11.42
N GLY A 252 11.12 10.92 11.56
CA GLY A 252 12.00 12.05 11.28
C GLY A 252 12.01 12.47 9.81
N LEU A 253 12.01 11.50 8.89
CA LEU A 253 11.94 11.76 7.45
C LEU A 253 10.60 12.41 7.09
N GLN A 254 9.50 11.90 7.66
CA GLN A 254 8.16 12.43 7.51
C GLN A 254 8.07 13.88 7.94
N PHE A 255 8.53 14.16 9.15
CA PHE A 255 8.57 15.52 9.67
C PHE A 255 9.37 16.44 8.74
N GLY A 256 10.57 16.02 8.34
CA GLY A 256 11.45 16.81 7.49
C GLY A 256 10.86 17.15 6.12
N TYR A 257 10.25 16.18 5.41
CA TYR A 257 9.68 16.46 4.09
C TYR A 257 8.37 17.26 4.18
N LEU A 258 7.57 17.08 5.25
CA LEU A 258 6.36 17.89 5.48
C LEU A 258 6.70 19.35 5.77
N GLU A 259 7.79 19.62 6.50
CA GLU A 259 8.28 20.99 6.67
C GLU A 259 8.75 21.61 5.35
N GLN A 260 9.45 20.83 4.52
CA GLN A 260 9.94 21.29 3.22
C GLN A 260 8.81 21.54 2.21
N SER A 261 7.76 20.71 2.21
CA SER A 261 6.64 20.85 1.27
C SER A 261 5.84 22.13 1.50
N VAL A 262 5.74 22.59 2.74
CA VAL A 262 5.07 23.85 3.10
C VAL A 262 5.89 25.09 2.72
N GLN A 263 7.23 24.96 2.67
CA GLN A 263 8.14 26.05 2.30
C GLN A 263 8.40 26.13 0.79
N ALA A 264 8.15 25.04 0.05
CA ALA A 264 8.40 24.97 -1.38
C ALA A 264 7.36 25.78 -2.19
N PRO A 265 7.77 26.48 -3.26
CA PRO A 265 6.83 27.16 -4.16
C PRO A 265 5.90 26.15 -4.85
N PRO A 266 4.63 26.53 -5.12
CA PRO A 266 3.58 25.62 -5.59
C PRO A 266 3.86 24.95 -6.96
N ASN A 267 4.85 25.42 -7.71
CA ASN A 267 5.23 24.85 -9.01
C ASN A 267 6.18 23.64 -8.90
N ASN A 268 6.71 23.34 -7.71
CA ASN A 268 7.40 22.07 -7.46
C ASN A 268 6.34 21.00 -7.19
N HIS A 269 5.82 20.40 -8.27
CA HIS A 269 4.98 19.21 -8.19
C HIS A 269 5.56 18.20 -7.19
N GLU A 270 4.71 17.63 -6.33
CA GLU A 270 5.06 16.68 -5.28
C GLU A 270 5.96 15.55 -5.82
N VAL A 271 7.29 15.71 -5.65
CA VAL A 271 8.28 14.77 -6.19
C VAL A 271 8.12 13.38 -5.58
N LEU A 272 7.56 13.30 -4.37
CA LEU A 272 7.45 12.07 -3.59
C LEU A 272 6.10 11.37 -3.74
N GLY A 273 4.99 12.12 -3.72
CA GLY A 273 3.62 11.59 -3.73
C GLY A 273 3.30 10.65 -2.57
N ASP A 274 2.14 9.99 -2.63
CA ASP A 274 1.65 9.09 -1.57
C ASP A 274 2.48 7.80 -1.42
N SER A 275 3.31 7.47 -2.43
CA SER A 275 4.13 6.25 -2.43
C SER A 275 5.12 6.19 -1.27
N VAL A 276 5.57 7.32 -0.73
CA VAL A 276 6.43 7.34 0.48
C VAL A 276 5.67 6.82 1.71
N ALA A 277 4.38 7.15 1.83
CA ALA A 277 3.52 6.61 2.89
C ALA A 277 3.30 5.11 2.70
N TRP A 278 3.01 4.67 1.48
CA TRP A 278 2.88 3.25 1.16
C TRP A 278 4.15 2.45 1.52
N GLY A 279 5.33 2.91 1.10
CA GLY A 279 6.57 2.20 1.40
C GLY A 279 6.93 2.22 2.89
N GLY A 280 6.87 3.39 3.52
CA GLY A 280 7.26 3.56 4.92
C GLY A 280 6.33 2.85 5.88
N CYS A 281 5.02 3.00 5.70
CA CYS A 281 4.03 2.32 6.52
C CYS A 281 4.06 0.80 6.30
N THR A 282 4.31 0.30 5.08
CA THR A 282 4.50 -1.14 4.88
C THR A 282 5.69 -1.69 5.66
N ILE A 283 6.85 -1.02 5.63
CA ILE A 283 8.02 -1.48 6.39
C ILE A 283 7.73 -1.43 7.91
N ILE A 284 7.15 -0.33 8.40
CA ILE A 284 6.74 -0.20 9.82
C ILE A 284 5.78 -1.32 10.22
N TYR A 285 4.78 -1.59 9.39
CA TYR A 285 3.78 -2.60 9.62
C TYR A 285 4.42 -3.99 9.70
N LEU A 286 5.18 -4.40 8.69
CA LEU A 286 5.81 -5.72 8.62
C LEU A 286 6.84 -5.96 9.74
N LEU A 287 7.50 -4.90 10.25
CA LEU A 287 8.35 -4.99 11.45
C LEU A 287 7.56 -5.05 12.78
N GLY A 288 6.24 -4.93 12.73
CA GLY A 288 5.38 -4.88 13.92
C GLY A 288 5.57 -3.61 14.75
N GLN A 289 5.91 -2.49 14.11
CA GLN A 289 6.22 -1.21 14.75
C GLN A 289 5.06 -0.19 14.67
N GLN A 290 3.92 -0.54 14.08
CA GLN A 290 2.78 0.39 13.87
C GLN A 290 2.37 1.12 15.15
N LEU A 291 2.10 0.41 16.25
CA LEU A 291 1.65 1.04 17.50
C LEU A 291 2.71 1.97 18.10
N HIS A 292 3.99 1.62 17.95
CA HIS A 292 5.09 2.49 18.38
C HIS A 292 5.12 3.76 17.53
N PHE A 293 4.97 3.63 16.21
CA PHE A 293 4.88 4.77 15.30
C PHE A 293 3.71 5.70 15.65
N GLU A 294 2.51 5.16 15.84
CA GLU A 294 1.32 5.96 16.16
C GLU A 294 1.45 6.73 17.49
N LEU A 295 2.19 6.18 18.46
CA LEU A 295 2.45 6.83 19.75
C LEU A 295 3.60 7.85 19.70
N PHE A 296 4.61 7.58 18.87
CA PHE A 296 5.91 8.26 18.95
C PHE A 296 6.32 9.03 17.69
N ASP A 297 5.45 9.13 16.69
CA ASP A 297 5.66 9.97 15.51
C ASP A 297 5.71 11.47 15.88
N PHE A 298 6.70 12.20 15.35
CA PHE A 298 6.92 13.61 15.68
C PHE A 298 5.78 14.49 15.19
N SER A 299 5.23 14.19 14.01
CA SER A 299 4.13 14.96 13.45
C SER A 299 2.86 14.74 14.27
N TYR A 300 2.62 13.51 14.73
CA TYR A 300 1.45 13.18 15.54
C TYR A 300 1.56 13.80 16.94
N GLN A 301 2.75 13.77 17.55
CA GLN A 301 2.98 14.47 18.82
C GLN A 301 2.79 15.97 18.69
N LEU A 302 3.26 16.59 17.60
CA LEU A 302 3.06 18.02 17.37
C LEU A 302 1.58 18.38 17.19
N LEU A 303 0.81 17.52 16.52
CA LEU A 303 -0.65 17.68 16.42
C LEU A 303 -1.31 17.64 17.80
N ASN A 304 -0.94 16.69 18.66
CA ASN A 304 -1.48 16.59 20.02
C ASN A 304 -1.15 17.85 20.85
N VAL A 305 0.06 18.40 20.71
CA VAL A 305 0.45 19.67 21.36
C VAL A 305 -0.41 20.83 20.85
N ALA A 306 -0.63 20.92 19.54
CA ALA A 306 -1.48 21.94 18.93
C ALA A 306 -2.93 21.89 19.43
N GLU A 307 -3.48 20.69 19.63
CA GLU A 307 -4.83 20.49 20.18
C GLU A 307 -4.94 21.04 21.62
N VAL A 308 -3.96 20.74 22.48
CA VAL A 308 -3.91 21.23 23.87
C VAL A 308 -3.72 22.74 23.93
N GLU A 309 -2.84 23.28 23.08
CA GLU A 309 -2.58 24.72 23.00
C GLU A 309 -3.84 25.48 22.56
N THR A 310 -4.56 24.97 21.56
CA THR A 310 -5.82 25.55 21.08
C THR A 310 -6.92 25.51 22.15
N ALA A 311 -7.02 24.40 22.90
CA ALA A 311 -7.99 24.28 24.00
C ALA A 311 -7.71 25.28 25.14
N SER A 312 -6.44 25.52 25.45
CA SER A 312 -6.01 26.46 26.50
C SER A 312 -6.31 27.92 26.13
N ILE A 313 -6.18 28.28 24.85
CA ILE A 313 -6.54 29.63 24.33
C ILE A 313 -8.03 29.91 24.47
N THR A 314 -8.88 28.87 24.34
CA THR A 314 -10.34 29.02 24.46
C THR A 314 -10.78 29.35 25.89
N GLN A 315 -9.94 29.08 26.90
CA GLN A 315 -10.19 29.38 28.31
C GLN A 315 -9.63 30.74 28.77
N THR A 316 -8.76 31.38 27.99
CA THR A 316 -8.13 32.67 28.34
C THR A 316 -8.25 33.68 27.20
N VAL A 317 -9.15 34.65 27.37
CA VAL A 317 -9.31 35.76 26.43
C VAL A 317 -8.01 36.56 26.33
N LYS A 318 -7.50 36.68 25.08
CA LYS A 318 -6.37 37.50 24.56
C LYS A 318 -5.01 36.79 24.40
N THR A 319 -4.79 36.16 23.25
CA THR A 319 -3.84 36.64 22.21
C THR A 319 -4.00 35.78 20.94
N ALA A 320 -4.60 36.34 19.89
CA ALA A 320 -4.91 35.63 18.64
C ALA A 320 -3.70 35.47 17.69
N SER A 321 -2.46 35.62 18.18
CA SER A 321 -1.26 35.72 17.34
C SER A 321 -0.30 34.53 17.43
N PHE A 322 -0.61 33.49 18.22
CA PHE A 322 0.33 32.37 18.46
C PHE A 322 0.26 31.21 17.45
N VAL A 323 -0.89 31.00 16.79
CA VAL A 323 -1.07 29.96 15.76
C VAL A 323 -0.77 30.47 14.34
N GLN A 324 -0.59 31.79 14.17
CA GLN A 324 -0.28 32.42 12.88
C GLN A 324 1.08 31.92 12.36
N GLY A 325 1.05 31.02 11.38
CA GLY A 325 2.23 30.54 10.65
C GLY A 325 2.38 29.02 10.57
N TRP A 326 1.68 28.25 11.43
CA TRP A 326 1.80 26.78 11.47
C TRP A 326 0.61 26.04 10.85
N GLU A 327 -0.45 26.75 10.47
CA GLU A 327 -1.70 26.15 9.97
C GLU A 327 -1.47 25.22 8.78
N SER A 328 -0.67 25.66 7.79
CA SER A 328 -0.35 24.86 6.60
C SER A 328 0.43 23.59 6.96
N LEU A 329 1.37 23.67 7.92
CA LEU A 329 2.14 22.54 8.40
C LEU A 329 1.27 21.55 9.18
N LEU A 330 0.44 22.05 10.10
CA LEU A 330 -0.48 21.22 10.86
C LEU A 330 -1.50 20.53 9.94
N GLU A 331 -2.00 21.21 8.92
CA GLU A 331 -2.88 20.60 7.91
C GLU A 331 -2.16 19.53 7.07
N ALA A 332 -0.90 19.77 6.68
CA ALA A 332 -0.08 18.76 6.01
C ALA A 332 0.14 17.52 6.91
N MET A 333 0.42 17.72 8.20
CA MET A 333 0.56 16.63 9.17
C MET A 333 -0.74 15.86 9.38
N LYS A 334 -1.90 16.52 9.42
CA LYS A 334 -3.22 15.85 9.47
C LYS A 334 -3.47 15.00 8.22
N LYS A 335 -3.12 15.51 7.03
CA LYS A 335 -3.21 14.75 5.77
C LYS A 335 -2.31 13.51 5.81
N ALA A 336 -1.05 13.66 6.22
CA ALA A 336 -0.13 12.55 6.37
C ALA A 336 -0.65 11.50 7.36
N ARG A 337 -1.18 11.93 8.51
CA ARG A 337 -1.80 11.02 9.50
C ARG A 337 -2.96 10.21 8.92
N ARG A 338 -3.84 10.85 8.16
CA ARG A 338 -4.96 10.16 7.47
C ARG A 338 -4.45 9.15 6.45
N LEU A 339 -3.47 9.52 5.65
CA LEU A 339 -2.89 8.64 4.63
C LEU A 339 -2.21 7.42 5.27
N ASN A 340 -1.37 7.63 6.29
CA ASN A 340 -0.70 6.55 7.00
C ASN A 340 -1.72 5.58 7.62
N ASN A 341 -2.76 6.09 8.28
CA ASN A 341 -3.82 5.26 8.88
C ASN A 341 -4.59 4.46 7.82
N HIS A 342 -4.83 5.06 6.66
CA HIS A 342 -5.44 4.38 5.52
C HIS A 342 -4.56 3.22 5.04
N VAL A 343 -3.26 3.46 4.85
CA VAL A 343 -2.30 2.42 4.45
C VAL A 343 -2.24 1.30 5.50
N PHE A 344 -2.12 1.61 6.79
CA PHE A 344 -2.12 0.59 7.85
C PHE A 344 -3.40 -0.25 7.87
N SER A 345 -4.55 0.37 7.63
CA SER A 345 -5.84 -0.33 7.57
C SER A 345 -5.92 -1.27 6.36
N MET A 346 -5.42 -0.83 5.19
CA MET A 346 -5.29 -1.67 4.00
C MET A 346 -4.35 -2.85 4.24
N LEU A 347 -3.19 -2.62 4.87
CA LEU A 347 -2.23 -3.67 5.20
C LEU A 347 -2.81 -4.68 6.18
N LYS A 348 -3.53 -4.23 7.21
CA LYS A 348 -4.20 -5.11 8.17
C LYS A 348 -5.28 -5.98 7.53
N ALA A 349 -6.03 -5.42 6.58
CA ALA A 349 -7.07 -6.17 5.86
C ALA A 349 -6.50 -7.25 4.93
N ARG A 350 -5.29 -7.07 4.40
CA ARG A 350 -4.66 -7.99 3.43
C ARG A 350 -3.66 -8.94 4.08
N CYS A 351 -2.86 -8.45 5.01
CA CYS A 351 -1.81 -9.21 5.68
C CYS A 351 -1.95 -9.04 7.19
N PRO A 352 -2.97 -9.64 7.83
CA PRO A 352 -3.14 -9.55 9.27
C PRO A 352 -1.91 -10.15 9.97
N LEU A 353 -1.24 -9.35 10.80
CA LEU A 353 -0.14 -9.86 11.63
C LEU A 353 -0.70 -10.64 12.80
N GLU A 354 0.00 -11.70 13.20
CA GLU A 354 -0.35 -12.43 14.41
C GLU A 354 -0.28 -11.49 15.62
N ASP A 355 -1.32 -11.59 16.44
CA ASP A 355 -1.39 -10.87 17.69
C ASP A 355 -0.27 -11.34 18.62
N LYS A 356 0.67 -10.44 18.91
CA LYS A 356 1.72 -10.70 19.89
C LYS A 356 1.05 -10.91 21.25
N THR A 357 1.24 -12.10 21.80
CA THR A 357 0.65 -12.46 23.09
C THR A 357 1.21 -11.57 24.19
N ALA A 358 0.35 -10.73 24.78
CA ALA A 358 0.74 -9.83 25.86
C ALA A 358 0.90 -10.61 27.17
N CYS A 359 1.98 -10.39 27.91
CA CYS A 359 2.12 -10.94 29.25
C CYS A 359 1.22 -10.16 30.23
N ALA A 360 0.52 -10.86 31.12
CA ALA A 360 -0.15 -10.21 32.24
C ALA A 360 0.85 -9.42 33.11
N ILE A 361 0.40 -8.37 33.79
CA ILE A 361 1.24 -7.57 34.70
C ILE A 361 0.68 -7.73 36.11
N LYS A 362 1.53 -8.06 37.09
CA LYS A 362 1.15 -8.07 38.52
C LYS A 362 0.84 -6.65 38.98
N GLN A 363 0.08 -6.49 40.06
CA GLN A 363 -0.08 -5.17 40.71
C GLN A 363 1.25 -4.51 41.09
N SER A 364 2.32 -5.28 41.29
CA SER A 364 3.67 -4.80 41.54
C SER A 364 4.38 -4.24 40.29
N GLY A 365 3.75 -4.28 39.12
CA GLY A 365 4.36 -3.90 37.84
C GLY A 365 5.26 -4.97 37.21
N ALA A 366 5.36 -6.17 37.79
CA ALA A 366 6.21 -7.24 37.25
C ALA A 366 5.46 -8.10 36.21
N PRO A 367 6.10 -8.51 35.10
CA PRO A 367 5.48 -9.36 34.09
C PRO A 367 5.20 -10.77 34.64
N LEU A 368 4.02 -11.29 34.34
CA LEU A 368 3.58 -12.65 34.60
C LEU A 368 3.88 -13.52 33.38
N HIS A 369 5.06 -14.11 33.38
CA HIS A 369 5.43 -15.10 32.39
C HIS A 369 4.51 -16.32 32.54
N ARG A 370 3.77 -16.68 31.47
CA ARG A 370 2.79 -17.79 31.28
C ARG A 370 1.32 -17.38 31.15
N ILE A 371 0.93 -16.17 31.56
CA ILE A 371 -0.42 -15.66 31.23
C ILE A 371 -0.27 -14.79 29.99
N LYS A 372 -0.75 -15.32 28.88
CA LYS A 372 -0.73 -14.70 27.57
C LYS A 372 -2.15 -14.35 27.19
N PHE A 373 -2.42 -13.07 26.96
CA PHE A 373 -3.68 -12.65 26.36
C PHE A 373 -3.49 -12.58 24.85
N GLU A 374 -4.45 -13.13 24.10
CA GLU A 374 -4.66 -12.68 22.72
C GLU A 374 -4.96 -11.17 22.79
N ASN A 375 -4.34 -10.42 21.87
CA ASN A 375 -4.44 -8.97 21.83
C ASN A 375 -5.93 -8.62 21.77
N THR A 376 -6.43 -8.07 22.87
CA THR A 376 -7.86 -8.18 23.16
C THR A 376 -8.63 -7.22 22.28
N VAL A 377 -9.78 -7.71 21.82
CA VAL A 377 -10.78 -7.04 21.00
C VAL A 377 -11.07 -5.63 21.50
N SER A 378 -11.27 -4.72 20.53
CA SER A 378 -11.58 -3.30 20.70
C SER A 378 -12.46 -3.02 21.92
N ALA A 379 -12.13 -1.97 22.68
CA ALA A 379 -12.95 -1.43 23.78
C ALA A 379 -14.39 -1.03 23.34
N PHE A 380 -14.70 -1.13 22.05
CA PHE A 380 -16.05 -1.04 21.51
C PHE A 380 -16.94 -2.26 21.88
N GLU A 381 -16.36 -3.44 22.13
CA GLU A 381 -17.09 -4.64 22.54
C GLU A 381 -17.37 -4.73 24.05
N THR A 382 -16.75 -3.87 24.85
CA THR A 382 -17.02 -3.74 26.30
C THR A 382 -18.06 -2.66 26.62
N LEU A 383 -18.63 -2.01 25.61
CA LEU A 383 -19.81 -1.17 25.79
C LEU A 383 -21.02 -2.07 26.12
N PRO A 384 -21.87 -1.70 27.09
CA PRO A 384 -23.07 -2.47 27.40
C PRO A 384 -23.97 -2.53 26.17
N GLN A 385 -24.05 -3.70 25.53
CA GLN A 385 -25.06 -3.97 24.54
C GLN A 385 -26.42 -4.02 25.26
N LYS A 386 -27.42 -3.31 24.73
CA LYS A 386 -28.80 -3.40 25.21
C LYS A 386 -29.21 -4.87 25.16
N GLY A 387 -29.53 -5.42 26.33
CA GLY A 387 -29.77 -6.84 26.51
C GLY A 387 -30.93 -7.38 25.68
N THR A 388 -30.78 -8.66 25.34
CA THR A 388 -31.85 -9.63 25.09
C THR A 388 -31.43 -10.94 25.73
#